data_AF-A0A5J4R8J6-F1
#
_entry.id   AF-A0A5J4R8J6-F1
#
_cell.length_a   1.000
_cell.length_b   1.000
_cell.length_c   1.000
_cell.angle_alpha   90.00
_cell.angle_beta   90.00
_cell.angle_gamma   90.00
#
_symmetry.space_group_name_H-M   'P 1'
#
loop_
_entity.id
_entity.type
_entity.pdbx_description
1 polymer ?
#
loop_
_entity_poly.entity_id
_entity_poly.type
_entity_poly.pdbx_seq_one_letter_code
_entity_poly.pdbx_strand_id
1 'polypeptide(L)'
;MRLIVFAAGITGIICFRNESHVFIAGIAACTFIPFLALVKRHNRLFHRKEFLEKKTEINEWELKAIGYDTSAFAGGEEFINPAHPYSYDLDLFGSHSLFQYINRTSTLTGKICLANWFNTPLNKQDDIENRQEAVREPAPELTVRQEFRITGLL
;
A
#
# COMPACT_ATOMS: atom_id res chain seq x y z
N MET A 1 24.46 11.99 -7.36
CA MET A 1 25.27 10.75 -7.37
C MET A 1 25.08 9.91 -8.64
N ARG A 2 23.87 9.42 -8.97
CA ARG A 2 23.64 8.59 -10.19
C ARG A 2 24.03 9.30 -11.50
N LEU A 3 23.70 10.58 -11.65
CA LEU A 3 24.06 11.40 -12.82
C LEU A 3 25.57 11.64 -12.96
N ILE A 4 26.29 11.75 -11.84
CA ILE A 4 27.74 11.99 -11.82
C ILE A 4 28.49 10.74 -12.29
N VAL A 5 28.05 9.55 -11.86
CA VAL A 5 28.64 8.27 -12.29
C VAL A 5 28.37 8.03 -13.78
N PHE A 6 27.16 8.36 -14.25
CA PHE A 6 26.82 8.24 -15.68
C PHE A 6 27.62 9.24 -16.55
N ALA A 7 27.74 10.50 -16.11
CA ALA A 7 28.53 11.51 -16.79
C ALA A 7 30.03 11.15 -16.82
N ALA A 8 30.59 10.67 -15.70
CA ALA A 8 31.98 10.23 -15.64
C ALA A 8 32.27 9.06 -16.59
N GLY A 9 31.31 8.13 -16.76
CA GLY A 9 31.40 7.05 -17.74
C GLY A 9 31.45 7.53 -19.18
N ILE A 10 30.57 8.49 -19.54
CA ILE A 10 30.56 9.11 -20.87
C ILE A 10 31.87 9.86 -21.14
N THR A 11 32.34 10.66 -20.17
CA THR A 11 33.60 11.39 -20.28
C THR A 11 34.79 10.44 -20.42
N GLY A 12 34.81 9.32 -19.66
CA GLY A 12 35.84 8.29 -19.76
C GLY A 12 35.89 7.61 -21.13
N ILE A 13 34.74 7.29 -21.73
CA ILE A 13 34.67 6.70 -23.08
C ILE A 13 35.12 7.69 -24.15
N ILE A 14 34.78 8.97 -24.02
CA ILE A 14 35.20 10.01 -24.98
C ILE A 14 36.70 10.27 -24.91
N CYS A 15 37.29 10.32 -23.70
CA CYS A 15 38.72 10.58 -23.52
C CYS A 15 39.62 9.42 -23.99
N PHE A 16 39.16 8.17 -23.90
CA PHE A 16 39.96 6.97 -24.24
C PHE A 16 39.49 6.27 -25.53
N ARG A 17 38.87 7.01 -26.46
CA ARG A 17 38.30 6.46 -27.70
C ARG A 17 39.31 5.83 -28.67
N ASN A 18 40.60 6.17 -28.53
CA ASN A 18 41.69 5.68 -29.41
C ASN A 18 42.40 4.41 -28.89
N GLU A 19 41.99 3.89 -27.72
CA GLU A 19 42.57 2.70 -27.10
C GLU A 19 41.90 1.40 -27.57
N SER A 20 42.52 0.26 -27.25
CA SER A 20 41.98 -1.06 -27.60
C SER A 20 40.54 -1.28 -27.11
N HIS A 21 39.74 -2.05 -27.86
CA HIS A 21 38.35 -2.37 -27.50
C HIS A 21 38.21 -3.01 -26.10
N VAL A 22 39.24 -3.71 -25.63
CA VAL A 22 39.29 -4.31 -24.28
C VAL A 22 39.35 -3.23 -23.19
N PHE A 23 40.13 -2.16 -23.40
CA PHE A 23 40.22 -1.04 -22.46
C PHE A 23 38.90 -0.26 -22.37
N ILE A 24 38.25 0.00 -23.51
CA ILE A 24 36.94 0.67 -23.56
C ILE A 24 35.89 -0.18 -22.84
N ALA A 25 35.87 -1.50 -23.08
CA ALA A 25 34.98 -2.43 -22.39
C ALA A 25 35.22 -2.44 -20.87
N GLY A 26 36.49 -2.39 -20.43
CA GLY A 26 36.86 -2.28 -19.02
C GLY A 26 36.31 -1.02 -18.33
N ILE A 27 36.47 0.15 -18.96
CA ILE A 27 35.96 1.43 -18.44
C ILE A 27 34.43 1.43 -18.38
N ALA A 28 33.79 0.93 -19.45
CA ALA A 28 32.33 0.79 -19.49
C ALA A 28 31.84 -0.11 -18.35
N ALA A 29 32.45 -1.28 -18.15
CA ALA A 29 32.10 -2.19 -17.06
C ALA A 29 32.34 -1.57 -15.68
N CYS A 30 33.50 -0.94 -15.46
CA CYS A 30 33.83 -0.25 -14.21
C CYS A 30 32.87 0.89 -13.88
N THR A 31 32.19 1.47 -14.87
CA THR A 31 31.20 2.54 -14.64
C THR A 31 29.77 1.98 -14.51
N PHE A 32 29.37 1.07 -15.40
CA PHE A 32 28.01 0.53 -15.44
C PHE A 32 27.71 -0.39 -14.26
N ILE A 33 28.65 -1.24 -13.84
CA ILE A 33 28.44 -2.18 -12.72
C ILE A 33 28.11 -1.42 -11.42
N PRO A 34 28.92 -0.44 -10.95
CA PRO A 34 28.58 0.30 -9.74
C PRO A 34 27.35 1.19 -9.93
N PHE A 35 27.10 1.72 -11.13
CA PHE A 35 25.87 2.45 -11.43
C PHE A 35 24.62 1.58 -11.21
N LEU A 36 24.57 0.38 -11.79
CA LEU A 36 23.46 -0.56 -11.62
C LEU A 36 23.30 -0.99 -10.15
N ALA A 37 24.41 -1.23 -9.44
CA ALA A 37 24.39 -1.53 -8.02
C ALA A 37 23.79 -0.37 -7.18
N LEU A 38 24.19 0.88 -7.48
CA LEU A 38 23.62 2.08 -6.86
C LEU A 38 22.14 2.25 -7.19
N VAL A 39 21.74 1.96 -8.43
CA VAL A 39 20.33 2.02 -8.84
C VAL A 39 19.51 1.04 -8.02
N LYS A 40 19.91 -0.23 -7.97
CA LYS A 40 19.25 -1.28 -7.20
C LYS A 40 19.19 -0.94 -5.70
N ARG A 41 20.30 -0.45 -5.13
CA ARG A 41 20.36 -0.08 -3.71
C ARG A 41 19.40 1.06 -3.39
N HIS A 42 19.38 2.12 -4.21
CA HIS A 42 18.49 3.25 -3.95
C HIS A 42 17.03 2.87 -4.18
N ASN A 43 16.68 2.07 -5.18
CA ASN A 43 15.29 1.62 -5.35
C ASN A 43 14.85 0.79 -4.14
N ARG A 44 15.70 -0.11 -3.64
CA ARG A 44 15.42 -0.87 -2.41
C ARG A 44 15.25 0.02 -1.18
N LEU A 45 16.09 1.04 -1.03
CA LEU A 45 15.98 2.01 0.07
C LEU A 45 14.73 2.87 -0.06
N PHE A 46 14.36 3.25 -1.27
CA PHE A 46 13.16 4.04 -1.56
C PHE A 46 11.90 3.24 -1.20
N HIS A 47 11.76 2.01 -1.69
CA HIS A 47 10.64 1.14 -1.30
C HIS A 47 10.59 0.86 0.20
N ARG A 48 11.75 0.66 0.84
CA ARG A 48 11.79 0.48 2.30
C ARG A 48 11.34 1.73 3.04
N LYS A 49 11.72 2.91 2.56
CA LYS A 49 11.29 4.19 3.12
C LYS A 49 9.77 4.31 3.01
N GLU A 50 9.22 4.13 1.81
CA GLU A 50 7.79 4.24 1.52
C GLU A 50 6.96 3.26 2.37
N PHE A 51 7.42 2.01 2.47
CA PHE A 51 6.80 1.00 3.33
C PHE A 51 6.78 1.42 4.81
N LEU A 52 7.89 1.97 5.33
CA LEU A 52 7.98 2.42 6.72
C LEU A 52 7.13 3.68 6.96
N GLU A 53 7.06 4.60 6.00
CA GLU A 53 6.19 5.78 6.07
C GLU A 53 4.72 5.34 6.14
N LYS A 54 4.29 4.42 5.29
CA LYS A 54 2.93 3.83 5.34
C LYS A 54 2.66 3.07 6.63
N LYS A 55 3.64 2.34 7.16
CA LYS A 55 3.50 1.66 8.46
C LYS A 55 3.23 2.65 9.60
N THR A 56 3.96 3.76 9.62
CA THR A 56 3.76 4.82 10.61
C THR A 56 2.40 5.49 10.43
N GLU A 57 2.05 5.87 9.21
CA GLU A 57 0.76 6.51 8.88
C GLU A 57 -0.44 5.65 9.34
N ILE A 58 -0.43 4.34 9.03
CA ILE A 58 -1.50 3.43 9.48
C ILE A 58 -1.57 3.35 11.01
N ASN A 59 -0.42 3.26 11.70
CA ASN A 59 -0.41 3.20 13.16
C ASN A 59 -0.97 4.50 13.78
N GLU A 60 -0.64 5.66 13.21
CA GLU A 60 -1.20 6.94 13.64
C GLU A 60 -2.72 7.00 13.43
N TRP A 61 -3.22 6.48 12.31
CA TRP A 61 -4.66 6.38 12.05
C TRP A 61 -5.37 5.45 13.03
N GLU A 62 -4.80 4.28 13.33
CA GLU A 62 -5.38 3.36 14.31
C GLU A 62 -5.32 3.92 15.74
N LEU A 63 -4.26 4.67 16.10
CA LEU A 63 -4.18 5.38 17.39
C LEU A 63 -5.30 6.42 17.52
N LYS A 64 -5.60 7.18 16.46
CA LYS A 64 -6.73 8.11 16.42
C LYS A 64 -8.07 7.37 16.53
N ALA A 65 -8.21 6.24 15.83
CA ALA A 65 -9.42 5.42 15.86
C ALA A 65 -9.75 4.89 17.27
N ILE A 66 -8.73 4.51 18.05
CA ILE A 66 -8.88 4.13 19.45
C ILE A 66 -9.45 5.30 20.29
N GLY A 67 -9.08 6.53 19.94
CA GLY A 67 -9.64 7.76 20.52
C GLY A 67 -10.99 8.18 19.93
N TYR A 68 -11.69 7.29 19.20
CA TYR A 68 -12.95 7.56 18.48
C TYR A 68 -12.86 8.61 17.36
N ASP A 69 -11.64 8.96 16.92
CA ASP A 69 -11.43 9.78 15.72
C ASP A 69 -11.19 8.88 14.50
N THR A 70 -12.25 8.70 13.70
CA THR A 70 -12.22 7.91 12.46
C THR A 70 -12.07 8.75 11.19
N SER A 71 -11.73 10.03 11.32
CA SER A 71 -11.61 10.96 10.18
C SER A 71 -10.60 10.52 9.11
N ALA A 72 -9.63 9.69 9.48
CA ALA A 72 -8.63 9.15 8.57
C ALA A 72 -9.17 8.06 7.62
N PHE A 73 -10.37 7.52 7.88
CA PHE A 73 -10.96 6.45 7.09
C PHE A 73 -12.10 6.98 6.22
N ALA A 74 -12.28 6.40 5.03
CA ALA A 74 -13.37 6.78 4.14
C ALA A 74 -14.73 6.32 4.68
N GLY A 75 -15.70 7.24 4.75
CA GLY A 75 -17.06 6.99 5.22
C GLY A 75 -17.96 6.27 4.21
N GLY A 76 -17.56 6.22 2.93
CA GLY A 76 -18.30 5.50 1.91
C GLY A 76 -19.60 6.20 1.52
N GLU A 77 -19.60 7.53 1.54
CA GLU A 77 -20.72 8.39 1.14
C GLU A 77 -21.28 8.00 -0.23
N GLU A 78 -20.43 7.50 -1.14
CA GLU A 78 -20.81 7.02 -2.46
C GLU A 78 -21.69 5.75 -2.46
N PHE A 79 -21.80 5.04 -1.34
CA PHE A 79 -22.58 3.81 -1.20
C PHE A 79 -23.92 4.01 -0.48
N ILE A 80 -24.26 5.26 -0.13
CA ILE A 80 -25.54 5.60 0.49
C ILE A 80 -26.67 5.29 -0.51
N ASN A 81 -27.56 4.39 -0.12
CA ASN A 81 -28.78 4.09 -0.88
C ASN A 81 -30.01 4.71 -0.18
N PRO A 82 -30.63 5.77 -0.74
CA PRO A 82 -31.81 6.41 -0.17
C PRO A 82 -33.05 5.50 -0.12
N ALA A 83 -33.08 4.41 -0.90
CA ALA A 83 -34.21 3.49 -0.98
C ALA A 83 -34.09 2.27 -0.03
N HIS A 84 -33.00 2.17 0.74
CA HIS A 84 -32.80 1.06 1.66
C HIS A 84 -33.52 1.32 3.00
N PRO A 85 -34.36 0.40 3.53
CA PRO A 85 -35.21 0.68 4.70
C PRO A 85 -34.45 1.02 6.00
N TYR A 86 -33.15 0.73 6.07
CA TYR A 86 -32.33 0.85 7.28
C TYR A 86 -31.06 1.71 7.11
N SER A 87 -30.83 2.30 5.93
CA SER A 87 -29.59 3.06 5.67
C SER A 87 -29.51 4.38 6.43
N TYR A 88 -30.66 4.98 6.76
CA TYR A 88 -30.75 6.23 7.51
C TYR A 88 -30.77 6.04 9.04
N ASP A 89 -31.32 4.93 9.55
CA ASP A 89 -31.50 4.74 11.01
C ASP A 89 -30.24 4.21 11.72
N LEU A 90 -29.31 3.58 10.98
CA LEU A 90 -28.13 2.92 11.54
C LEU A 90 -26.79 3.63 11.23
N ASP A 91 -26.83 4.82 10.63
CA ASP A 91 -25.65 5.57 10.17
C ASP A 91 -24.63 4.63 9.49
N LEU A 92 -25.09 3.84 8.51
CA LEU A 92 -24.25 2.78 7.92
C LEU A 92 -23.09 3.34 7.11
N PHE A 93 -23.30 4.48 6.44
CA PHE A 93 -22.31 5.14 5.58
C PHE A 93 -22.27 6.64 5.86
N GLY A 94 -21.17 7.29 5.50
CA GLY A 94 -20.91 8.70 5.73
C GLY A 94 -19.99 8.99 6.91
N SER A 95 -19.97 10.24 7.36
CA SER A 95 -19.13 10.68 8.48
C SER A 95 -19.63 10.12 9.81
N HIS A 96 -18.71 9.59 10.63
CA HIS A 96 -19.00 8.90 11.90
C HIS A 96 -19.84 7.62 11.74
N SER A 97 -19.88 7.04 10.55
CA SER A 97 -20.65 5.83 10.25
C SER A 97 -19.98 4.55 10.75
N LEU A 98 -20.78 3.48 10.88
CA LEU A 98 -20.26 2.15 11.17
C LEU A 98 -19.29 1.67 10.09
N PHE A 99 -19.57 1.98 8.81
CA PHE A 99 -18.64 1.67 7.72
C PHE A 99 -17.31 2.40 7.90
N GLN A 100 -17.32 3.71 8.22
CA GLN A 100 -16.10 4.47 8.48
C GLN A 100 -15.29 3.84 9.62
N TYR A 101 -15.98 3.43 10.70
CA TYR A 101 -15.35 2.82 11.86
C TYR A 101 -14.75 1.45 11.57
N ILE A 102 -15.32 0.67 10.65
CA ILE A 102 -14.87 -0.69 10.32
C ILE A 102 -13.84 -0.72 9.18
N ASN A 103 -13.90 0.23 8.25
CA ASN A 103 -13.16 0.20 6.99
C ASN A 103 -11.63 0.26 7.17
N ARG A 104 -10.94 -0.86 6.92
CA ARG A 104 -9.46 -0.95 6.80
C ARG A 104 -9.02 -1.42 5.41
N THR A 105 -9.88 -1.21 4.40
CA THR A 105 -9.60 -1.66 3.03
C THR A 105 -8.49 -0.82 2.41
N SER A 106 -7.59 -1.47 1.67
CA SER A 106 -6.48 -0.78 0.98
C SER A 106 -6.79 -0.49 -0.50
N THR A 107 -7.76 -1.20 -1.08
CA THR A 107 -8.07 -1.12 -2.51
C THR A 107 -9.51 -0.69 -2.74
N LEU A 108 -9.76 -0.05 -3.89
CA LEU A 108 -11.11 0.35 -4.28
C LEU A 108 -12.07 -0.86 -4.36
N THR A 109 -11.62 -1.96 -4.95
CA THR A 109 -12.39 -3.21 -5.04
C THR A 109 -12.72 -3.77 -3.66
N GLY A 110 -11.76 -3.72 -2.72
CA GLY A 110 -11.99 -4.10 -1.32
C GLY A 110 -13.04 -3.24 -0.64
N LYS A 111 -12.96 -1.91 -0.85
CA LYS A 111 -13.94 -0.94 -0.33
C LYS A 111 -15.35 -1.22 -0.84
N ILE A 112 -15.50 -1.44 -2.16
CA ILE A 112 -16.79 -1.79 -2.78
C ILE A 112 -17.32 -3.12 -2.24
N CYS A 113 -16.46 -4.13 -2.09
CA CYS A 113 -16.83 -5.43 -1.53
C CYS A 113 -17.36 -5.30 -0.09
N LEU A 114 -16.65 -4.54 0.76
CA LEU A 114 -17.09 -4.28 2.13
C LEU A 114 -18.43 -3.51 2.16
N ALA A 115 -18.59 -2.51 1.30
CA ALA A 115 -19.84 -1.74 1.22
C ALA A 115 -21.02 -2.63 0.79
N ASN A 116 -20.79 -3.54 -0.16
CA ASN A 116 -21.80 -4.53 -0.56
C ASN A 116 -22.18 -5.47 0.59
N TRP A 117 -21.24 -5.85 1.46
CA TRP A 117 -21.55 -6.66 2.64
C TRP A 117 -22.42 -5.92 3.66
N PHE A 118 -22.27 -4.60 3.78
CA PHE A 118 -23.14 -3.77 4.61
C PHE A 118 -24.54 -3.60 4.02
N ASN A 119 -24.63 -3.42 2.70
CA ASN A 119 -25.90 -3.27 1.98
C ASN A 119 -26.67 -4.58 1.81
N THR A 120 -25.99 -5.73 1.84
CA THR A 120 -26.61 -7.04 1.61
C THR A 120 -26.08 -8.04 2.64
N PRO A 121 -26.66 -8.04 3.86
CA PRO A 121 -26.25 -8.96 4.90
C PRO A 121 -26.54 -10.41 4.50
N LEU A 122 -25.72 -11.33 5.03
CA LEU A 122 -25.95 -12.75 4.87
C LEU A 122 -27.14 -13.20 5.73
N ASN A 123 -27.98 -14.07 5.19
CA ASN A 123 -29.16 -14.60 5.88
C ASN A 123 -29.05 -16.09 6.24
N LYS A 124 -28.00 -16.77 5.76
CA LYS A 124 -27.75 -18.19 6.04
C LYS A 124 -26.68 -18.31 7.12
N GLN A 125 -26.95 -19.16 8.11
CA GLN A 125 -26.04 -19.39 9.22
C GLN A 125 -24.66 -19.87 8.74
N ASP A 126 -24.61 -20.88 7.88
CA ASP A 126 -23.36 -21.45 7.36
C ASP A 126 -22.46 -20.38 6.70
N ASP A 127 -23.05 -19.49 5.88
CA ASP A 127 -22.30 -18.41 5.22
C ASP A 127 -21.75 -17.39 6.23
N ILE A 128 -22.50 -17.10 7.29
CA ILE A 128 -22.09 -16.19 8.37
C ILE A 128 -20.92 -16.81 9.14
N GLU A 129 -21.03 -18.07 9.53
CA GLU A 129 -19.99 -18.79 10.28
C GLU A 129 -18.69 -18.90 9.48
N ASN A 130 -18.79 -19.24 8.18
CA ASN A 130 -17.65 -19.27 7.27
C ASN A 130 -16.94 -17.91 7.20
N ARG A 131 -17.69 -16.80 7.11
CA ARG A 131 -17.09 -15.45 7.10
C ARG A 131 -16.43 -15.11 8.44
N GLN A 132 -17.06 -15.48 9.55
CA GLN A 132 -16.48 -15.26 10.88
C GLN A 132 -15.18 -16.05 11.07
N GLU A 133 -15.14 -17.30 10.60
CA GLU A 133 -13.93 -18.12 10.63
C GLU A 133 -12.81 -17.51 9.78
N ALA A 134 -13.12 -17.07 8.55
CA ALA A 134 -12.17 -16.39 7.67
C ALA A 134 -11.59 -15.09 8.27
N VAL A 135 -12.32 -14.42 9.16
CA VAL A 135 -11.82 -13.26 9.90
C VAL A 135 -11.02 -13.67 11.14
N ARG A 136 -11.42 -14.75 11.83
CA ARG A 136 -10.73 -15.26 13.03
C ARG A 136 -9.35 -15.83 12.71
N GLU A 137 -9.20 -16.51 11.58
CA GLU A 137 -7.94 -17.12 11.16
C GLU A 137 -6.76 -16.12 11.15
N PRO A 138 -6.85 -14.94 10.49
CA PRO A 138 -5.76 -13.95 10.49
C PRO A 138 -5.77 -13.00 11.70
N ALA A 139 -6.82 -13.00 12.55
CA ALA A 139 -6.95 -12.09 13.68
C ALA A 139 -5.72 -12.04 14.62
N PRO A 140 -5.13 -13.18 15.06
CA PRO A 140 -3.97 -13.16 15.96
C PRO A 140 -2.69 -12.64 15.29
N GLU A 141 -2.59 -12.75 13.96
CA GLU A 141 -1.38 -12.43 13.19
C GLU A 141 -1.28 -10.92 12.86
N LEU A 142 -1.08 -10.09 13.89
CA LEU A 142 -1.02 -8.63 13.76
C LEU A 142 -0.03 -8.17 12.69
N THR A 143 1.19 -8.73 12.69
CA THR A 143 2.25 -8.36 11.74
C THR A 143 1.79 -8.65 10.31
N VAL A 144 1.26 -9.84 10.06
CA VAL A 144 0.80 -10.24 8.72
C VAL A 144 -0.33 -9.32 8.25
N ARG A 145 -1.33 -9.05 9.10
CA ARG A 145 -2.44 -8.14 8.77
C ARG A 145 -1.94 -6.74 8.42
N GLN A 146 -0.99 -6.22 9.18
CA GLN A 146 -0.43 -4.89 8.94
C GLN A 146 0.39 -4.84 7.65
N GLU A 147 1.27 -5.82 7.43
CA GLU A 147 2.08 -5.91 6.21
C GLU A 147 1.19 -6.04 4.97
N PHE A 148 0.17 -6.90 5.02
CA PHE A 148 -0.81 -7.06 3.96
C PHE A 148 -1.51 -5.73 3.61
N ARG A 149 -1.95 -5.00 4.64
CA ARG A 149 -2.61 -3.70 4.44
C ARG A 149 -1.66 -2.67 3.81
N ILE A 150 -0.41 -2.60 4.29
CA ILE A 150 0.61 -1.69 3.74
C ILE A 150 0.88 -2.02 2.28
N THR A 151 1.10 -3.30 1.96
CA THR A 151 1.34 -3.74 0.58
C THR A 151 0.18 -3.38 -0.35
N GLY A 152 -1.07 -3.41 0.13
CA GLY A 152 -2.22 -2.97 -0.67
C GLY A 152 -2.34 -1.45 -0.84
N LEU A 153 -1.63 -0.65 -0.05
CA LEU A 153 -1.62 0.83 -0.11
C LEU A 153 -0.45 1.41 -0.93
N LEU A 154 0.54 0.58 -1.24
CA LEU A 154 1.69 0.90 -2.09
C LEU A 154 1.36 0.59 -3.55
#